data_AF-A0A5A9EUZ0-F1
#
_entry.id   AF-A0A5A9EUZ0-F1
#
_cell.length_a   1.000
_cell.length_b   1.000
_cell.length_c   1.000
_cell.angle_alpha   90.00
_cell.angle_beta   90.00
_cell.angle_gamma   90.00
#
_symmetry.space_group_name_H-M   'P 1'
#
loop_
_entity.id
_entity.type
_entity.pdbx_description
1 polymer ?
#
loop_
_entity_poly.entity_id
_entity_poly.type
_entity_poly.pdbx_seq_one_letter_code
_entity_poly.pdbx_strand_id
1 'polypeptide(L)' 'MKVTATRTREEIAKLREKAYLERWPAAQQLEALQDKQNGDATKWERMQADFAAIRALYPYPDTQTEEN' A
#
# COMPACT_ATOMS: atom_id res chain seq x y z
N MET A 1 10.62 6.81 30.95
CA MET A 1 9.59 7.17 29.96
C MET A 1 9.75 6.27 28.75
N LYS A 2 8.89 5.25 28.59
CA LYS A 2 8.85 4.45 27.36
C LYS A 2 8.04 5.24 26.34
N VAL A 3 8.70 6.07 25.54
CA VAL A 3 8.08 6.61 24.33
C VAL A 3 7.99 5.43 23.37
N THR A 4 6.90 4.69 23.43
CA THR A 4 6.46 3.86 22.33
C THR A 4 6.21 4.84 21.19
N ALA A 5 7.23 5.04 20.34
CA ALA A 5 7.09 5.77 19.10
C ALA A 5 6.21 4.93 18.17
N THR A 6 4.92 4.89 18.47
CA THR A 6 3.90 4.31 17.61
C THR A 6 3.92 5.20 16.38
N ARG A 7 4.49 4.68 15.28
CA ARG A 7 4.54 5.42 14.02
C ARG A 7 3.16 5.97 13.72
N THR A 8 3.07 7.26 13.46
CA THR A 8 1.77 7.89 13.24
C THR A 8 1.16 7.35 11.95
N ARG A 9 -0.16 7.48 11.81
CA ARG A 9 -0.87 7.09 10.58
C ARG A 9 -0.23 7.71 9.33
N GLU A 10 0.28 8.93 9.44
CA GLU A 10 0.97 9.65 8.38
C GLU A 10 2.33 9.03 8.02
N GLU A 11 3.10 8.56 9.01
CA GLU A 11 4.35 7.85 8.75
C GLU A 11 4.10 6.51 8.05
N ILE A 12 3.10 5.76 8.50
CA ILE A 12 2.69 4.51 7.86
C ILE A 12 2.19 4.77 6.43
N ALA A 13 1.46 5.86 6.20
CA ALA A 13 1.02 6.26 4.86
C ALA A 13 2.21 6.55 3.94
N LYS A 14 3.23 7.29 4.42
CA LYS A 14 4.46 7.55 3.66
C LYS A 14 5.25 6.27 3.36
N LEU A 15 5.33 5.34 4.31
CA LEU A 15 6.00 4.05 4.10
C LEU A 15 5.26 3.19 3.07
N ARG A 16 3.93 3.17 3.12
CA ARG A 16 3.10 2.49 2.13
C ARG A 16 3.26 3.12 0.75
N GLU A 17 3.19 4.45 0.64
CA GLU A 17 3.38 5.18 -0.62
C GLU A 17 4.74 4.87 -1.24
N LYS A 18 5.80 4.91 -0.43
CA LYS A 18 7.14 4.53 -0.89
C LYS A 18 7.18 3.08 -1.37
N ALA A 19 6.63 2.14 -0.61
CA ALA A 19 6.57 0.74 -0.99
C ALA A 19 5.73 0.51 -2.26
N TYR A 20 4.63 1.26 -2.45
CA TYR A 20 3.84 1.24 -3.67
C TYR A 20 4.68 1.70 -4.87
N LEU A 21 5.38 2.82 -4.75
CA LEU A 21 6.21 3.37 -5.83
C LEU A 21 7.44 2.51 -6.14
N GLU A 22 8.03 1.84 -5.14
CA GLU A 22 9.14 0.90 -5.33
C GLU A 22 8.71 -0.38 -6.05
N ARG A 23 7.50 -0.89 -5.73
CA ARG A 23 6.95 -2.12 -6.33
C ARG A 23 6.29 -1.86 -7.69
N TRP A 24 5.56 -0.76 -7.78
CA TRP A 24 4.75 -0.31 -8.91
C TRP A 24 5.00 1.17 -9.16
N PRO A 25 6.08 1.52 -9.89
CA PRO A 25 6.35 2.90 -10.25
C PRO A 25 5.21 3.50 -11.07
N ALA A 26 5.07 4.82 -11.04
CA ALA A 26 3.95 5.55 -11.66
C ALA A 26 3.73 5.18 -13.14
N ALA A 27 4.80 4.91 -13.90
CA ALA A 27 4.68 4.42 -15.28
C ALA A 27 3.94 3.08 -15.38
N GLN A 28 4.27 2.12 -14.52
CA GLN A 28 3.59 0.81 -14.49
C GLN A 28 2.15 0.91 -13.98
N GLN A 29 1.85 1.86 -13.09
CA GLN A 29 0.47 2.12 -12.67
C GLN A 29 -0.37 2.67 -13.83
N LEU A 30 0.20 3.58 -14.63
CA LEU A 30 -0.44 4.10 -15.84
C LEU A 30 -0.63 3.00 -16.89
N GLU A 31 0.38 2.17 -17.12
CA GLU A 31 0.27 1.01 -18.02
C GLU A 31 -0.83 0.06 -17.55
N ALA A 32 -0.87 -0.32 -16.27
CA ALA A 32 -1.91 -1.20 -15.74
C ALA A 32 -3.32 -0.59 -15.86
N LEU A 33 -3.45 0.73 -15.67
CA LEU A 33 -4.71 1.43 -15.87
C LEU A 33 -5.11 1.46 -17.35
N GLN A 34 -4.15 1.62 -18.26
CA GLN A 34 -4.39 1.63 -19.69
C GLN A 34 -4.73 0.24 -20.22
N ASP A 35 -4.00 -0.81 -19.83
CA ASP A 35 -4.31 -2.21 -20.11
C ASP A 35 -5.73 -2.56 -19.62
N LYS A 36 -6.10 -2.16 -18.39
CA LYS A 36 -7.46 -2.35 -17.86
C LYS A 36 -8.53 -1.69 -18.74
N GLN A 37 -8.29 -0.46 -19.21
CA GLN A 37 -9.21 0.24 -20.12
C GLN A 37 -9.28 -0.43 -21.50
N ASN A 38 -8.20 -1.07 -21.95
CA ASN A 38 -8.15 -1.87 -23.17
C ASN A 38 -8.73 -3.29 -23.01
N GLY A 39 -9.15 -3.68 -21.80
CA GLY A 39 -9.78 -4.97 -21.51
C GLY A 39 -8.87 -6.01 -20.87
N ASP A 40 -7.57 -5.72 -20.65
CA ASP A 40 -6.67 -6.60 -19.89
C ASP A 40 -6.50 -6.09 -18.46
N ALA A 41 -7.26 -6.66 -17.52
CA ALA A 41 -7.17 -6.30 -16.11
C ALA A 41 -6.01 -7.00 -15.37
N THR A 42 -5.26 -7.89 -16.03
CA THR A 42 -4.27 -8.78 -15.40
C THR A 42 -3.23 -8.03 -14.58
N LYS A 43 -2.66 -6.96 -15.15
CA LYS A 43 -1.68 -6.12 -14.45
C LYS A 43 -2.32 -5.31 -13.32
N TRP A 44 -3.52 -4.80 -13.53
CA TRP A 44 -4.27 -4.05 -12.53
C TRP A 44 -4.60 -4.92 -11.30
N GLU A 45 -5.04 -6.15 -11.51
CA GLU A 45 -5.35 -7.10 -10.44
C GLU A 45 -4.09 -7.48 -9.64
N ARG A 46 -2.97 -7.74 -10.34
CA ARG A 46 -1.67 -7.94 -9.68
C ARG A 46 -1.25 -6.74 -8.84
N MET A 47 -1.36 -5.53 -9.38
CA MET A 47 -1.05 -4.30 -8.66
C MET A 47 -1.88 -4.18 -7.37
N GLN A 48 -3.18 -4.43 -7.44
CA GLN A 48 -4.04 -4.39 -6.26
C GLN A 48 -3.68 -5.48 -5.24
N ALA A 49 -3.30 -6.68 -5.69
CA ALA A 49 -2.85 -7.75 -4.80
C ALA A 49 -1.53 -7.39 -4.08
N ASP A 50 -0.54 -6.83 -4.80
CA ASP A 50 0.69 -6.32 -4.19
C ASP A 50 0.37 -5.18 -3.19
N PHE A 51 -0.55 -4.29 -3.53
CA PHE A 51 -0.93 -3.21 -2.63
C PHE A 51 -1.61 -3.70 -1.36
N ALA A 52 -2.45 -4.74 -1.46
CA ALA A 52 -3.03 -5.40 -0.29
C ALA A 52 -1.95 -6.02 0.61
N ALA A 53 -0.94 -6.67 0.02
CA ALA A 53 0.19 -7.22 0.78
C ALA A 53 0.99 -6.12 1.51
N ILE A 54 1.26 -4.99 0.84
CA ILE A 54 1.94 -3.84 1.45
C ILE A 54 1.09 -3.23 2.59
N ARG A 55 -0.24 -3.18 2.46
CA ARG A 55 -1.13 -2.73 3.55
C ARG A 55 -1.07 -3.65 4.77
N ALA A 56 -0.97 -4.95 4.54
CA ALA A 56 -0.84 -5.95 5.59
C ALA A 56 0.52 -5.88 6.31
N LEU A 57 1.59 -5.54 5.57
CA LEU A 57 2.94 -5.34 6.15
C LEU A 57 3.04 -4.07 6.99
N TYR A 58 2.29 -3.03 6.64
CA TYR A 58 2.30 -1.76 7.35
C TYR A 58 0.89 -1.43 7.86
N PRO A 59 0.33 -2.15 8.84
CA PRO A 59 -1.00 -1.86 9.37
C PRO A 59 -1.06 -0.44 9.96
N TYR A 60 -2.22 0.22 9.88
CA TYR A 60 -2.36 1.51 10.54
C TYR A 60 -2.44 1.31 12.06
N PRO A 61 -1.88 2.22 12.86
CA PRO A 61 -1.91 2.11 14.32
C PRO A 61 -3.34 2.17 14.88
N ASP A 62 -4.27 2.81 14.16
CA ASP A 62 -5.70 2.89 14.52
C ASP A 62 -6.39 1.52 14.51
N THR A 63 -5.95 0.62 13.62
CA THR A 63 -6.43 -0.78 13.55
C THR A 63 -5.77 -1.71 14.59
N GLN A 64 -4.85 -1.22 15.42
CA GLN A 64 -4.24 -1.98 16.53
C GLN A 64 -4.86 -1.64 17.89
N THR A 65 -5.94 -0.87 17.93
CA THR A 65 -6.66 -0.61 19.17
C THR A 65 -7.72 -1.69 19.35
N GLU A 66 -7.68 -2.34 20.52
CA GLU A 66 -8.64 -3.33 21.06
C GLU A 66 -8.40 -4.81 20.74
N GLU A 67 -7.34 -5.39 21.31
CA GLU A 67 -7.50 -6.62 22.10
C GLU A 67 -6.96 -6.33 23.51
N ASN A 68 -7.89 -6.21 24.47
CA ASN A 68 -7.62 -6.30 25.91
C ASN A 68 -8.12 -7.65 26.39
#